data_AF-A0A941MZD0-F1
#
_entry.id   AF-A0A941MZD0-F1
#
_cell.length_a   1.000
_cell.length_b   1.000
_cell.length_c   1.000
_cell.angle_alpha   90.00
_cell.angle_beta   90.00
_cell.angle_gamma   90.00
#
_symmetry.space_group_name_H-M   'P 1'
#
loop_
_entity.id
_entity.type
_entity.pdbx_description
1 polymer ?
#
loop_
_entity_poly.entity_id
_entity_poly.type
_entity_poly.pdbx_seq_one_letter_code
_entity_poly.pdbx_strand_id
1 'polypeptide(L)'
;MSDPLEKLTDNAIIAHIPQGSRVLDLGCGDGRLLAKLRDQHGASIQGIELDRRSIIGALRNGVPVVHSDLDHGLAGFPDQTFD
;
A
#
# COMPACT_ATOMS: atom_id res chain seq x y z
N MET A 1 -8.56 -8.68 15.96
CA MET A 1 -9.40 -9.22 14.87
C MET A 1 -9.71 -8.05 13.96
N SER A 2 -9.39 -8.11 12.67
CA SER A 2 -9.70 -7.03 11.73
C SER A 2 -11.21 -6.86 11.58
N ASP A 3 -11.67 -5.64 11.36
CA ASP A 3 -13.08 -5.31 11.18
C ASP A 3 -13.65 -6.07 9.95
N PRO A 4 -14.81 -6.75 10.05
CA PRO A 4 -15.45 -7.40 8.90
C PRO A 4 -15.66 -6.47 7.69
N LEU A 5 -15.94 -5.18 7.92
CA LEU A 5 -16.11 -4.19 6.85
C LEU A 5 -14.79 -3.91 6.14
N GLU A 6 -13.71 -3.79 6.90
CA GLU A 6 -12.35 -3.60 6.39
C GLU A 6 -11.95 -4.77 5.47
N LYS A 7 -12.27 -6.00 5.87
CA LYS A 7 -11.98 -7.20 5.05
C LYS A 7 -12.79 -7.22 3.74
N LEU A 8 -14.03 -6.73 3.76
CA LEU A 8 -14.86 -6.66 2.55
C LEU A 8 -14.30 -5.61 1.58
N THR A 9 -13.93 -4.44 2.09
CA THR A 9 -13.31 -3.36 1.31
C THR A 9 -12.01 -3.82 0.65
N ASP A 10 -11.12 -4.45 1.41
CA ASP A 10 -9.87 -5.03 0.89
C ASP A 10 -10.11 -5.94 -0.31
N ASN A 11 -11.04 -6.89 -0.17
CA ASN A 11 -11.31 -7.87 -1.21
C ASN A 11 -11.87 -7.20 -2.47
N ALA A 12 -12.71 -6.18 -2.29
CA ALA A 12 -13.24 -5.40 -3.41
C ALA A 12 -12.10 -4.66 -4.13
N ILE A 13 -11.19 -4.00 -3.40
CA ILE A 13 -10.03 -3.34 -4.00
C ILE A 13 -9.17 -4.34 -4.76
N ILE A 14 -8.78 -5.44 -4.10
CA ILE A 14 -7.93 -6.48 -4.69
C ILE A 14 -8.53 -7.00 -6.00
N ALA A 15 -9.85 -7.25 -6.04
CA ALA A 15 -10.54 -7.73 -7.24
C ALA A 15 -10.44 -6.78 -8.45
N HIS A 16 -10.19 -5.50 -8.24
CA HIS A 16 -10.02 -4.50 -9.30
C HIS A 16 -8.58 -4.26 -9.71
N ILE A 17 -7.60 -4.81 -9.00
CA ILE A 17 -6.17 -4.65 -9.33
C ILE A 17 -5.71 -5.84 -10.19
N PRO A 18 -5.24 -5.60 -11.42
CA PRO A 18 -4.67 -6.67 -12.26
C PRO A 18 -3.49 -7.39 -11.60
N GLN A 19 -3.26 -8.62 -12.05
CA GLN A 19 -2.08 -9.39 -11.66
C GLN A 19 -0.81 -8.68 -12.17
N GLY A 20 0.23 -8.62 -11.34
CA GLY A 20 1.52 -8.02 -11.68
C GLY A 20 1.55 -6.49 -11.75
N SER A 21 0.48 -5.80 -11.35
CA SER A 21 0.43 -4.33 -11.34
C SER A 21 1.51 -3.69 -10.45
N ARG A 22 1.90 -2.44 -10.80
CA ARG A 22 2.73 -1.60 -9.93
C ARG A 22 1.82 -0.68 -9.12
N VAL A 23 1.74 -0.92 -7.81
CA VAL A 23 0.79 -0.26 -6.92
C VAL A 23 1.51 0.70 -5.97
N LEU A 24 1.04 1.95 -5.93
CA LEU A 24 1.37 2.93 -4.91
C LEU A 24 0.17 3.12 -3.99
N ASP A 25 0.38 2.97 -2.68
CA ASP A 25 -0.66 3.21 -1.67
C ASP A 25 -0.31 4.44 -0.82
N LEU A 26 -1.24 5.38 -0.76
CA LEU A 26 -1.10 6.69 -0.12
C LEU A 26 -1.78 6.66 1.25
N GLY A 27 -0.98 6.71 2.32
CA GLY A 27 -1.48 6.43 3.67
C GLY A 27 -1.66 4.92 3.88
N CYS A 28 -0.61 4.15 3.58
CA CYS A 28 -0.69 2.68 3.54
C CYS A 28 -0.85 2.03 4.93
N GLY A 29 -0.80 2.80 6.02
CA GLY A 29 -0.90 2.27 7.38
C GLY A 29 0.18 1.23 7.66
N ASP A 30 -0.23 0.08 8.22
CA ASP A 30 0.66 -1.05 8.46
C ASP A 30 0.96 -1.90 7.21
N GLY A 31 0.53 -1.46 6.03
CA GLY A 31 0.79 -2.13 4.76
C GLY A 31 0.03 -3.44 4.54
N ARG A 32 -0.98 -3.77 5.37
CA ARG A 32 -1.71 -5.04 5.29
C ARG A 32 -2.34 -5.31 3.91
N LEU A 33 -2.91 -4.29 3.27
CA LEU A 33 -3.51 -4.43 1.94
C LEU A 33 -2.45 -4.64 0.86
N LEU A 34 -1.38 -3.83 0.87
CA LEU A 34 -0.25 -3.98 -0.04
C LEU A 34 0.40 -5.37 0.06
N ALA A 35 0.59 -5.89 1.28
CA ALA A 35 1.12 -7.24 1.48
C ALA A 35 0.24 -8.30 0.80
N LYS A 36 -1.10 -8.18 0.89
CA LYS A 36 -2.01 -9.07 0.17
C LYS A 36 -1.89 -8.94 -1.34
N LEU A 37 -1.77 -7.73 -1.89
CA LEU A 37 -1.60 -7.51 -3.32
C LEU A 37 -0.28 -8.12 -3.82
N ARG A 38 0.82 -7.98 -3.08
CA ARG A 38 2.08 -8.66 -3.38
C ARG A 38 1.90 -10.18 -3.38
N ASP A 39 1.30 -10.73 -2.33
CA ASP A 39 1.25 -12.18 -2.12
C ASP A 39 0.22 -12.89 -3.03
N GLN A 40 -0.92 -12.24 -3.31
CA GLN A 40 -2.01 -12.83 -4.10
C GLN A 40 -1.91 -12.45 -5.57
N HIS A 41 -1.46 -11.24 -5.89
CA HIS A 41 -1.48 -10.70 -7.25
C HIS A 41 -0.08 -10.58 -7.85
N GLY A 42 0.99 -10.88 -7.11
CA GLY A 42 2.37 -10.67 -7.56
C GLY A 42 2.66 -9.20 -7.85
N ALA A 43 1.91 -8.27 -7.23
CA ALA A 43 2.05 -6.86 -7.48
C ALA A 43 3.40 -6.32 -6.98
N SER A 44 3.98 -5.38 -7.72
CA SER A 44 5.08 -4.56 -7.24
C SER A 44 4.50 -3.43 -6.38
N ILE A 45 4.84 -3.38 -5.10
CA ILE A 45 4.18 -2.51 -4.13
C ILE A 45 5.10 -1.41 -3.61
N GLN A 46 4.53 -0.24 -3.33
CA GLN A 46 5.18 0.85 -2.61
C GLN A 46 4.15 1.57 -1.72
N GLY A 47 4.48 1.77 -0.45
CA GLY A 47 3.67 2.57 0.47
C GLY A 47 4.23 3.97 0.72
N ILE A 48 3.36 4.92 1.02
CA ILE A 48 3.70 6.21 1.64
C ILE A 48 2.93 6.32 2.95
N GLU A 49 3.62 6.65 4.03
CA GLU A 49 3.01 6.82 5.35
C GLU A 49 3.71 7.92 6.14
N LEU A 50 2.96 8.64 6.97
CA LEU A 50 3.47 9.70 7.84
C LEU A 50 3.64 9.19 9.29
N ASP A 51 2.75 8.32 9.75
CA ASP A 51 2.79 7.80 11.12
C ASP A 51 3.91 6.75 11.29
N ARG A 52 4.80 7.02 12.25
CA ARG A 52 5.96 6.16 12.54
C ARG A 52 5.57 4.76 13.03
N ARG A 53 4.45 4.59 13.73
CA ARG A 53 4.05 3.26 14.23
C ARG A 53 3.54 2.41 13.07
N SER A 54 2.73 3.01 12.20
CA SER A 54 2.27 2.42 10.95
C SER A 54 3.44 2.01 10.05
N ILE A 55 4.45 2.88 9.89
CA ILE A 55 5.69 2.56 9.16
C ILE A 55 6.37 1.30 9.71
N ILE A 56 6.51 1.19 11.04
CA ILE A 56 7.09 -0.02 11.66
C ILE A 56 6.24 -1.26 11.36
N GLY A 57 4.91 -1.13 11.34
CA GLY A 57 3.99 -2.18 10.92
C GLY A 57 4.20 -2.61 9.47
N ALA A 58 4.26 -1.66 8.54
CA ALA A 58 4.52 -1.90 7.12
C ALA A 58 5.85 -2.63 6.90
N LEU A 59 6.93 -2.16 7.54
CA LEU A 59 8.24 -2.82 7.47
C LEU A 59 8.19 -4.26 8.00
N ARG A 60 7.47 -4.51 9.10
CA ARG A 60 7.27 -5.87 9.64
C ARG A 60 6.49 -6.78 8.69
N ASN A 61 5.58 -6.22 7.91
CA ASN A 61 4.82 -6.92 6.87
C ASN A 61 5.60 -7.06 5.54
N GLY A 62 6.86 -6.62 5.52
CA GLY A 62 7.72 -6.68 4.33
C GLY A 62 7.27 -5.73 3.21
N VAL A 63 6.58 -4.65 3.58
CA VAL A 63 6.13 -3.62 2.65
C VAL A 63 7.16 -2.49 2.62
N PRO A 64 7.74 -2.17 1.45
CA PRO A 64 8.59 -0.99 1.32
C PRO A 64 7.73 0.26 1.52
N VAL A 65 8.18 1.16 2.39
CA VAL A 65 7.43 2.37 2.76
C VAL A 65 8.36 3.59 2.78
N VAL A 66 7.89 4.69 2.19
CA VAL A 66 8.55 5.99 2.27
C VAL A 66 7.85 6.82 3.33
N HIS A 67 8.63 7.39 4.26
CA HIS A 67 8.12 8.37 5.21
C HIS A 67 8.02 9.73 4.52
N SER A 68 6.81 10.14 4.17
CA SER A 68 6.56 11.43 3.51
C SER A 68 5.21 12.00 3.92
N ASP A 69 5.14 13.32 3.91
CA ASP A 69 3.90 14.06 4.06
C ASP A 69 3.26 14.31 2.69
N LEU A 70 2.01 13.91 2.51
CA LEU A 70 1.28 14.05 1.25
C LEU A 70 0.82 15.48 1.00
N ASP A 71 0.76 16.33 2.03
CA ASP A 71 0.47 17.76 1.87
C ASP A 71 1.58 18.48 1.09
N HIS A 72 2.78 17.89 1.06
CA HIS A 72 3.91 18.33 0.25
C HIS A 72 3.92 17.72 -1.16
N GLY A 73 2.90 16.92 -1.50
CA GLY A 73 2.75 16.28 -2.80
C GLY A 73 3.66 15.07 -3.02
N LEU A 74 3.74 14.63 -4.28
CA LEU A 74 4.45 13.41 -4.70
C LEU A 74 5.69 13.71 -5.55
N ALA A 75 6.40 14.81 -5.27
CA ALA A 75 7.50 15.29 -6.12
C ALA A 75 8.65 14.27 -6.36
N GLY A 76 8.77 13.23 -5.53
CA GLY A 76 9.73 12.13 -5.71
C GLY A 76 9.25 10.98 -6.61
N PHE A 77 8.00 11.02 -7.10
CA PHE A 77 7.39 9.98 -7.92
C PHE A 77 7.07 10.52 -9.31
N PRO A 78 7.83 10.14 -10.35
CA PRO A 78 7.56 10.56 -11.72
C PRO A 78 6.22 10.05 -12.25
N ASP A 79 5.71 10.70 -13.30
CA ASP A 79 4.49 10.26 -13.98
C ASP A 79 4.61 8.81 -14.49
N GLN A 80 3.49 8.09 -14.52
CA GLN A 80 3.40 6.70 -15.01
C GLN A 80 4.31 5.68 -14.30
N THR A 81 4.82 6.03 -13.12
CA THR A 81 5.61 5.11 -12.29
C THR A 81 4.76 3.95 -11.74
N PHE A 82 3.46 4.19 -11.53
CA PHE A 82 2.49 3.24 -11.01
C PHE A 82 1.25 3.20 -11.91
N ASP A 83 0.50 2.10 -11.82
CA ASP A 83 -0.64 1.77 -12.68
C ASP A 83 -1.98 1.97 -11.97
#